data_AF-A0A817SEW5-F1
#
_entry.id   AF-A0A817SEW5-F1
#
_cell.length_a   1.000
_cell.length_b   1.000
_cell.length_c   1.000
_cell.angle_alpha   90.00
_cell.angle_beta   90.00
_cell.angle_gamma   90.00
#
_symmetry.space_group_name_H-M   'P 1'
#
loop_
_entity.id
_entity.type
_entity.pdbx_description
1 polymer ?
#
loop_
_entity_poly.entity_id
_entity_poly.type
_entity_poly.pdbx_seq_one_letter_code
_entity_poly.pdbx_strand_id
1 'polypeptide(L)'
;MMKEEDNSIYQLNMGEGTTSIILIIFSEMIADGKQAVRINCLESLMGVTQELLRNKFSGLFQKKIYVMPFSRRVMFSKENLERIKEMLTECQNGKHILLVTSEQCFCFQLKKHEMFLEYLKSKDADDFFDWDEHHHRSYTCTINPKTSRGLTDSQQNLKQALQSLGYIDNNNKILKYPSESFEEFIEFRRQVYNKFSQGTWYDIRNAYDILRDQSTQLKSQRQQKLDLLYSIDEFKFFDILDESDEILRHGKELNYTLGLSKTLDGGQIRWEIPFLLFKIILTENKFSESLKKFSQEDDCPVVFQENFIPVSGIGGGSSLVRFVKYDFFLQNIKPDLCQKLCEILLASFV
;
A
#
# COMPACT_ATOMS: atom_id res chain seq x y z
N MET A 1 21.21 16.98 -4.61
CA MET A 1 19.93 17.25 -5.27
C MET A 1 18.81 17.60 -4.30
N MET A 2 18.80 17.15 -3.04
CA MET A 2 17.95 17.76 -2.00
C MET A 2 18.69 17.78 -0.66
N LYS A 3 18.98 18.98 -0.15
CA LYS A 3 19.45 19.23 1.21
C LYS A 3 18.32 19.75 2.11
N GLU A 4 17.15 20.01 1.53
CA GLU A 4 15.99 20.60 2.20
C GLU A 4 14.83 19.60 2.16
N GLU A 5 14.08 19.51 3.26
CA GLU A 5 12.93 18.63 3.47
C GLU A 5 11.65 19.13 2.74
N ASP A 6 11.80 20.01 1.76
CA ASP A 6 10.69 20.70 1.09
C ASP A 6 10.16 19.93 -0.11
N ASN A 7 8.83 19.93 -0.26
CA ASN A 7 8.15 19.38 -1.44
C ASN A 7 8.56 20.15 -2.70
N SER A 8 8.92 19.43 -3.75
CA SER A 8 9.35 20.01 -5.03
C SER A 8 8.52 19.51 -6.19
N ILE A 9 8.21 20.40 -7.13
CA ILE A 9 7.58 20.04 -8.40
C ILE A 9 8.58 20.30 -9.53
N TYR A 10 8.73 19.33 -10.42
CA TYR A 10 9.59 19.44 -11.60
C TYR A 10 8.76 19.27 -12.86
N GLN A 11 8.88 20.24 -13.78
CA GLN A 11 8.29 20.15 -15.11
C GLN A 11 9.38 19.79 -16.11
N LEU A 12 9.23 18.64 -16.77
CA LEU A 12 10.18 18.11 -17.72
C LEU A 12 9.51 17.94 -19.08
N ASN A 13 10.31 18.06 -20.15
CA ASN A 13 9.81 17.86 -21.50
C ASN A 13 9.37 16.40 -21.69
N MET A 14 8.23 16.21 -22.33
CA MET A 14 7.71 14.89 -22.68
C MET A 14 8.62 14.19 -23.69
N GLY A 15 8.75 12.87 -23.59
CA GLY A 15 9.47 12.04 -24.56
C GLY A 15 10.99 11.96 -24.36
N GLU A 16 11.57 12.74 -23.46
CA GLU A 16 13.02 12.71 -23.19
C GLU A 16 13.45 11.55 -22.27
N GLY A 17 12.49 10.80 -21.69
CA GLY A 17 12.77 9.64 -20.83
C GLY A 17 12.61 9.90 -19.33
N THR A 18 11.78 10.86 -18.93
CA THR A 18 11.51 11.23 -17.53
C THR A 18 11.16 10.01 -16.68
N THR A 19 10.12 9.28 -17.06
CA THR A 19 9.68 8.05 -16.39
C THR A 19 10.68 6.90 -16.57
N SER A 20 11.30 6.81 -17.74
CA SER A 20 12.18 5.68 -18.12
C SER A 20 13.56 5.71 -17.45
N ILE A 21 14.06 6.89 -17.08
CA ILE A 21 15.43 7.08 -16.56
C ILE A 21 15.42 7.92 -15.27
N ILE A 22 14.82 9.11 -15.29
CA ILE A 22 14.88 10.03 -14.15
C ILE A 22 14.17 9.42 -12.94
N LEU A 23 12.95 8.90 -13.11
CA LEU A 23 12.19 8.25 -12.04
C LEU A 23 12.97 7.08 -11.42
N ILE A 24 13.63 6.27 -12.24
CA ILE A 24 14.40 5.09 -11.79
C ILE A 24 15.59 5.53 -10.93
N ILE A 25 16.43 6.44 -11.46
CA ILE A 25 17.61 6.93 -10.76
C ILE A 25 17.21 7.64 -9.46
N PHE A 26 16.17 8.48 -9.53
CA PHE A 26 15.70 9.23 -8.38
C PHE A 26 15.16 8.32 -7.27
N SER A 27 14.33 7.33 -7.62
CA SER A 27 13.81 6.35 -6.68
C SER A 27 14.92 5.52 -6.03
N GLU A 28 15.98 5.19 -6.79
CA GLU A 28 17.17 4.51 -6.25
C GLU A 28 17.90 5.37 -5.21
N MET A 29 18.10 6.65 -5.53
CA MET A 29 18.82 7.59 -4.66
C MET A 29 18.09 7.85 -3.35
N ILE A 30 16.76 7.84 -3.35
CA ILE A 30 15.94 8.15 -2.17
C ILE A 30 15.70 6.92 -1.29
N ALA A 31 15.77 5.71 -1.84
CA ALA A 31 15.52 4.47 -1.10
C ALA A 31 16.63 4.18 -0.08
N ASP A 32 16.62 4.90 1.03
CA ASP A 32 17.64 4.87 2.09
C ASP A 32 17.32 3.89 3.23
N GLY A 33 16.10 3.36 3.27
CA GLY A 33 15.58 2.44 4.28
C GLY A 33 14.96 3.14 5.49
N LYS A 34 15.04 4.47 5.61
CA LYS A 34 14.38 5.24 6.66
C LYS A 34 12.91 5.51 6.33
N GLN A 35 12.59 5.62 5.04
CA GLN A 35 11.24 5.73 4.52
C GLN A 35 11.07 4.83 3.29
N ALA A 36 9.85 4.32 3.09
CA ALA A 36 9.53 3.55 1.90
C ALA A 36 9.33 4.51 0.71
N VAL A 37 9.93 4.20 -0.44
CA VAL A 37 9.71 5.00 -1.67
C VAL A 37 8.44 4.53 -2.34
N ARG A 38 7.48 5.45 -2.49
CA ARG A 38 6.19 5.21 -3.12
C ARG A 38 6.08 5.99 -4.42
N ILE A 39 5.95 5.28 -5.53
CA ILE A 39 5.66 5.86 -6.84
C ILE A 39 4.15 5.84 -7.04
N ASN A 40 3.56 7.00 -7.21
CA ASN A 40 2.15 7.18 -7.52
C ASN A 40 1.99 7.38 -9.02
N CYS A 41 1.09 6.61 -9.63
CA CYS A 41 0.76 6.69 -11.04
C CYS A 41 -0.76 6.63 -11.24
N LEU A 42 -1.21 7.07 -12.41
CA LEU A 42 -2.59 6.93 -12.82
C LEU A 42 -2.96 5.45 -13.00
N GLU A 43 -4.21 5.10 -12.70
CA GLU A 43 -4.69 3.72 -12.83
C GLU A 43 -4.52 3.18 -14.27
N SER A 44 -4.74 4.03 -15.28
CA SER A 44 -4.54 3.69 -16.70
C SER A 44 -3.09 3.36 -17.07
N LEU A 45 -2.12 3.89 -16.33
CA LEU A 45 -0.68 3.71 -16.57
C LEU A 45 -0.06 2.61 -15.70
N MET A 46 -0.79 2.12 -14.69
CA MET A 46 -0.31 1.15 -13.71
C MET A 46 0.39 -0.06 -14.35
N GLY A 47 -0.23 -0.67 -15.37
CA GLY A 47 0.34 -1.83 -16.05
C GLY A 47 1.67 -1.52 -16.77
N VAL A 48 1.70 -0.40 -17.50
CA VAL A 48 2.89 0.05 -18.25
C VAL A 48 4.02 0.42 -17.29
N THR A 49 3.72 1.20 -16.26
CA THR A 49 4.70 1.61 -15.25
C THR A 49 5.21 0.42 -14.45
N GLN A 50 4.34 -0.53 -14.10
CA GLN A 50 4.76 -1.76 -13.42
C GLN A 50 5.74 -2.59 -14.27
N GLU A 51 5.46 -2.77 -15.56
CA GLU A 51 6.35 -3.50 -16.46
C GLU A 51 7.69 -2.78 -16.62
N LEU A 52 7.65 -1.46 -16.83
CA LEU A 52 8.85 -0.62 -16.91
C LEU A 52 9.70 -0.75 -15.65
N LEU A 53 9.10 -0.58 -14.46
CA LEU A 53 9.79 -0.67 -13.18
C LEU A 53 10.36 -2.08 -12.96
N ARG A 54 9.62 -3.15 -13.30
CA ARG A 54 10.12 -4.53 -13.20
C ARG A 54 11.30 -4.77 -14.13
N ASN A 55 11.23 -4.30 -15.38
CA ASN A 55 12.32 -4.48 -16.34
C ASN A 55 13.58 -3.71 -15.92
N LYS A 56 13.42 -2.49 -15.39
CA LYS A 56 14.54 -1.64 -14.98
C LYS A 56 15.09 -2.01 -13.61
N PHE A 57 14.26 -2.07 -12.56
CA PHE A 57 14.72 -2.42 -11.22
C PHE A 57 15.08 -3.90 -11.08
N SER A 58 14.17 -4.84 -11.37
CA SER A 58 14.51 -6.25 -11.17
C SER A 58 15.65 -6.74 -12.08
N GLY A 59 15.82 -6.12 -13.26
CA GLY A 59 16.91 -6.40 -14.19
C GLY A 59 18.24 -5.74 -13.82
N LEU A 60 18.24 -4.42 -13.58
CA LEU A 60 19.48 -3.63 -13.40
C LEU A 60 19.84 -3.39 -11.92
N PHE A 61 18.85 -3.14 -11.07
CA PHE A 61 19.02 -2.73 -9.68
C PHE A 61 18.25 -3.70 -8.77
N GLN A 62 18.83 -4.86 -8.43
CA GLN A 62 18.22 -6.00 -7.70
C GLN A 62 17.21 -5.63 -6.58
N LYS A 63 16.03 -5.14 -6.97
CA LYS A 63 15.00 -4.58 -6.10
C LYS A 63 13.67 -5.15 -6.53
N LYS A 64 12.83 -5.41 -5.54
CA LYS A 64 11.47 -5.85 -5.77
C LYS A 64 10.57 -4.64 -6.03
N ILE A 65 9.57 -4.83 -6.88
CA ILE A 65 8.47 -3.89 -7.08
C ILE A 65 7.25 -4.45 -6.36
N TYR A 66 6.87 -3.81 -5.27
CA TYR A 66 5.64 -4.11 -4.54
C TYR A 66 4.49 -3.28 -5.11
N VAL A 67 3.28 -3.82 -5.01
CA VAL A 67 2.05 -3.12 -5.36
C VAL A 67 1.16 -3.10 -4.13
N MET A 68 0.55 -1.95 -3.83
CA MET A 68 -0.36 -1.85 -2.70
C MET A 68 -1.60 -2.72 -2.95
N PRO A 69 -1.91 -3.71 -2.09
CA PRO A 69 -2.98 -4.68 -2.35
C PRO A 69 -4.34 -4.16 -1.92
N PHE A 70 -4.63 -2.86 -2.13
CA PHE A 70 -5.93 -2.29 -1.77
C PHE A 70 -6.86 -2.28 -2.97
N SER A 71 -8.05 -2.84 -2.77
CA SER A 71 -9.21 -2.57 -3.60
C SER A 71 -10.43 -2.60 -2.71
N ARG A 72 -11.54 -2.00 -3.14
CA ARG A 72 -12.81 -2.04 -2.39
C ARG A 72 -13.31 -3.46 -2.10
N ARG A 73 -12.81 -4.46 -2.83
CA ARG A 73 -13.20 -5.87 -2.67
C ARG A 73 -12.33 -6.64 -1.68
N VAL A 74 -11.19 -6.09 -1.25
CA VAL A 74 -10.31 -6.78 -0.31
C VAL A 74 -10.96 -6.79 1.07
N MET A 75 -11.10 -7.98 1.63
CA MET A 75 -11.53 -8.14 3.02
C MET A 75 -10.40 -7.72 3.96
N PHE A 76 -10.66 -6.74 4.80
CA PHE A 76 -9.73 -6.25 5.84
C PHE A 76 -9.82 -7.15 7.08
N SER A 77 -9.43 -8.41 6.90
CA SER A 77 -9.21 -9.31 8.01
C SER A 77 -7.95 -8.90 8.77
N LYS A 78 -7.86 -9.30 10.03
CA LYS A 78 -6.67 -9.08 10.86
C LYS A 78 -5.41 -9.63 10.19
N GLU A 79 -5.49 -10.85 9.67
CA GLU A 79 -4.39 -11.51 8.97
C GLU A 79 -3.93 -10.74 7.72
N ASN A 80 -4.87 -10.19 6.94
CA ASN A 80 -4.51 -9.44 5.74
C ASN A 80 -3.82 -8.12 6.09
N LEU A 81 -4.27 -7.45 7.16
CA LEU A 81 -3.60 -6.25 7.68
C LEU A 81 -2.19 -6.54 8.18
N GLU A 82 -1.99 -7.65 8.89
CA GLU A 82 -0.67 -8.09 9.34
C GLU A 82 0.26 -8.38 8.15
N ARG A 83 -0.22 -9.10 7.14
CA ARG A 83 0.54 -9.35 5.89
C ARG A 83 0.91 -8.07 5.16
N ILE A 84 0.01 -7.08 5.11
CA ILE A 84 0.28 -5.78 4.49
C ILE A 84 1.38 -5.04 5.26
N LYS A 85 1.31 -5.04 6.59
CA LYS A 85 2.33 -4.42 7.45
C LYS A 85 3.70 -5.08 7.24
N GLU A 86 3.74 -6.40 7.18
CA GLU A 86 4.96 -7.17 6.90
C GLU A 86 5.53 -6.81 5.52
N MET A 87 4.70 -6.78 4.49
CA MET A 87 5.09 -6.40 3.13
C MET A 87 5.69 -4.99 3.08
N LEU A 88 5.07 -4.01 3.75
CA LEU A 88 5.59 -2.64 3.81
C LEU A 88 6.92 -2.56 4.56
N THR A 89 7.05 -3.32 5.65
CA THR A 89 8.30 -3.42 6.43
C THR A 89 9.43 -4.02 5.60
N GLU A 90 9.16 -5.12 4.87
CA GLU A 90 10.13 -5.74 3.97
C GLU A 90 10.52 -4.78 2.84
N CYS A 91 9.54 -4.09 2.26
CA CYS A 91 9.77 -3.11 1.21
C CYS A 91 10.70 -1.98 1.67
N GLN A 92 10.44 -1.42 2.85
CA GLN A 92 11.27 -0.38 3.45
C GLN A 92 12.69 -0.88 3.76
N ASN A 93 12.82 -1.97 4.51
CA ASN A 93 14.12 -2.50 4.95
C ASN A 93 14.99 -2.95 3.77
N GLY A 94 14.37 -3.54 2.75
CA GLY A 94 15.01 -3.96 1.51
C GLY A 94 15.29 -2.82 0.52
N LYS A 95 14.94 -1.57 0.87
CA LYS A 95 15.07 -0.39 0.00
C LYS A 95 14.39 -0.59 -1.35
N HIS A 96 13.30 -1.34 -1.34
CA HIS A 96 12.50 -1.68 -2.50
C HIS A 96 11.53 -0.54 -2.84
N ILE A 97 10.82 -0.69 -3.95
CA ILE A 97 9.92 0.33 -4.47
C ILE A 97 8.47 -0.15 -4.32
N LEU A 98 7.61 0.73 -3.81
CA LEU A 98 6.17 0.51 -3.74
C LEU A 98 5.49 1.31 -4.86
N LEU A 99 4.79 0.63 -5.76
CA LEU A 99 3.96 1.24 -6.80
C LEU A 99 2.50 1.29 -6.35
N VAL A 100 1.88 2.45 -6.45
CA VAL A 100 0.53 2.71 -5.95
C VAL A 100 -0.26 3.57 -6.93
N THR A 101 -1.57 3.36 -6.98
CA THR A 101 -2.51 4.25 -7.67
C THR A 101 -3.28 5.11 -6.68
N SER A 102 -3.79 6.27 -7.11
CA SER A 102 -4.58 7.11 -6.21
C SER A 102 -5.84 6.42 -5.73
N GLU A 103 -6.48 5.56 -6.55
CA GLU A 103 -7.63 4.77 -6.09
C GLU A 103 -7.26 3.87 -4.91
N GLN A 104 -6.09 3.22 -4.93
CA GLN A 104 -5.62 2.37 -3.83
C GLN A 104 -5.41 3.18 -2.54
N CYS A 105 -4.82 4.37 -2.65
CA CYS A 105 -4.68 5.32 -1.54
C CYS A 105 -6.04 5.74 -0.98
N PHE A 106 -7.00 6.08 -1.85
CA PHE A 106 -8.36 6.44 -1.43
C PHE A 106 -9.11 5.27 -0.81
N CYS A 107 -8.98 4.06 -1.34
CA CYS A 107 -9.59 2.86 -0.76
C CYS A 107 -9.09 2.64 0.67
N PHE A 108 -7.79 2.79 0.90
CA PHE A 108 -7.21 2.70 2.24
C PHE A 108 -7.79 3.77 3.19
N GLN A 109 -7.84 5.03 2.74
CA GLN A 109 -8.42 6.12 3.53
C GLN A 109 -9.90 5.88 3.86
N LEU A 110 -10.70 5.48 2.89
CA LEU A 110 -12.14 5.19 3.10
C LEU A 110 -12.32 4.03 4.07
N LYS A 111 -11.53 2.96 3.95
CA LYS A 111 -11.62 1.83 4.86
C LYS A 111 -11.27 2.21 6.30
N LYS A 112 -10.31 3.13 6.49
CA LYS A 112 -10.01 3.70 7.81
C LYS A 112 -11.23 4.36 8.45
N HIS A 113 -11.97 5.16 7.69
CA HIS A 113 -13.19 5.79 8.18
C HIS A 113 -14.29 4.76 8.46
N GLU A 114 -14.49 3.80 7.56
CA GLU A 114 -15.49 2.74 7.73
C GLU A 114 -15.25 1.93 9.02
N MET A 115 -14.03 1.45 9.22
CA MET A 115 -13.66 0.69 10.42
C MET A 115 -13.74 1.53 11.70
N PHE A 116 -13.40 2.82 11.61
CA PHE A 116 -13.52 3.73 12.75
C PHE A 116 -14.99 3.93 13.14
N LEU A 117 -15.88 4.11 12.16
CA LEU A 117 -17.32 4.20 12.39
C LEU A 117 -17.89 2.89 12.98
N GLU A 118 -17.44 1.73 12.50
CA GLU A 118 -17.84 0.44 13.07
C GLU A 118 -17.43 0.29 14.53
N TYR A 119 -16.20 0.70 14.87
CA TYR A 119 -15.76 0.72 16.26
C TYR A 119 -16.59 1.66 17.12
N LEU A 120 -16.89 2.87 16.64
CA LEU A 120 -17.70 3.84 17.37
C LEU A 120 -19.09 3.31 17.72
N LYS A 121 -19.72 2.52 16.84
CA LYS A 121 -21.01 1.86 17.13
C LYS A 121 -20.94 0.92 18.34
N SER A 122 -19.80 0.29 18.54
CA SER A 122 -19.54 -0.63 19.67
C SER A 122 -18.71 -0.01 20.80
N LYS A 123 -18.53 1.31 20.81
CA LYS A 123 -17.64 1.98 21.78
C LYS A 123 -18.12 1.79 23.21
N ASP A 124 -19.43 1.88 23.43
CA ASP A 124 -20.05 1.84 24.75
C ASP A 124 -20.57 0.43 25.11
N ALA A 125 -20.14 -0.60 24.37
CA ALA A 125 -20.52 -1.99 24.59
C ALA A 125 -20.21 -2.49 26.01
N ASP A 126 -21.19 -3.12 26.64
CA ASP A 126 -21.15 -3.66 28.01
C ASP A 126 -21.65 -5.12 28.12
N ASP A 127 -21.85 -5.81 27.00
CA ASP A 127 -22.46 -7.15 26.88
C ASP A 127 -23.89 -7.23 27.43
N PHE A 128 -24.62 -6.11 27.50
CA PHE A 128 -26.02 -6.09 27.89
C PHE A 128 -26.94 -5.85 26.68
N PHE A 129 -27.96 -6.69 26.52
CA PHE A 129 -28.98 -6.48 25.51
C PHE A 129 -30.09 -5.56 26.07
N ASP A 130 -30.05 -4.30 25.67
CA ASP A 130 -31.06 -3.30 26.05
C ASP A 130 -32.33 -3.44 25.19
N TRP A 131 -33.43 -3.82 25.85
CA TRP A 131 -34.74 -3.97 25.22
C TRP A 131 -35.46 -2.65 24.98
N ASP A 132 -35.13 -1.60 25.72
CA ASP A 132 -35.64 -0.25 25.46
C ASP A 132 -34.99 0.32 24.20
N GLU A 133 -33.67 0.11 24.03
CA GLU A 133 -32.95 0.44 22.79
C GLU A 133 -33.52 -0.32 21.58
N HIS A 134 -33.81 -1.62 21.73
CA HIS A 134 -34.46 -2.44 20.70
C HIS A 134 -35.82 -1.86 20.27
N HIS A 135 -36.63 -1.43 21.24
CA HIS A 135 -37.91 -0.80 20.97
C HIS A 135 -37.74 0.51 20.20
N HIS A 136 -36.81 1.37 20.61
CA HIS A 136 -36.58 2.66 19.95
C HIS A 136 -36.05 2.52 18.51
N ARG A 137 -35.19 1.53 18.24
CA ARG A 137 -34.69 1.26 16.87
C ARG A 137 -35.76 0.65 15.96
N SER A 138 -36.77 -0.04 16.50
CA SER A 138 -37.88 -0.63 15.72
C SER A 138 -38.97 0.38 15.33
N TYR A 139 -39.12 1.48 16.06
CA TYR A 139 -40.20 2.45 15.86
C TYR A 139 -39.67 3.87 15.62
N THR A 140 -39.15 4.14 14.42
CA THR A 140 -38.98 5.52 13.91
C THR A 140 -40.31 6.16 13.45
N CYS A 141 -41.47 5.57 13.77
CA CYS A 141 -42.78 6.20 13.61
C CYS A 141 -43.43 6.50 14.96
N THR A 142 -43.42 7.79 15.33
CA THR A 142 -44.46 8.51 16.09
C THR A 142 -45.23 7.70 17.14
N ILE A 143 -44.76 7.66 18.39
CA ILE A 143 -45.61 7.66 19.61
C ILE A 143 -44.73 8.11 20.80
N ASN A 144 -45.33 8.91 21.69
CA ASN A 144 -44.73 9.42 22.93
C ASN A 144 -44.17 8.29 23.82
N PRO A 145 -42.97 8.45 24.40
CA PRO A 145 -42.33 7.45 25.26
C PRO A 145 -42.92 7.49 26.68
N LYS A 146 -44.19 7.09 26.83
CA LYS A 146 -44.82 6.90 28.14
C LYS A 146 -45.94 5.87 28.04
N THR A 147 -45.61 4.58 28.21
CA THR A 147 -46.38 3.58 28.99
C THR A 147 -45.88 2.16 28.69
N SER A 148 -44.98 1.65 29.51
CA SER A 148 -44.99 0.29 30.11
C SER A 148 -43.56 -0.08 30.53
N ARG A 149 -43.37 -0.37 31.82
CA ARG A 149 -42.09 -0.87 32.38
C ARG A 149 -41.85 -2.36 32.04
N GLY A 150 -42.41 -2.86 30.94
CA GLY A 150 -42.47 -4.27 30.62
C GLY A 150 -42.30 -4.53 29.13
N LEU A 151 -41.68 -5.66 28.81
CA LEU A 151 -41.48 -6.13 27.44
C LEU A 151 -42.84 -6.37 26.76
N THR A 152 -42.99 -5.90 25.53
CA THR A 152 -44.13 -6.26 24.68
C THR A 152 -44.16 -7.77 24.40
N ASP A 153 -45.33 -8.33 24.11
CA ASP A 153 -45.48 -9.78 23.80
C ASP A 153 -44.55 -10.22 22.66
N SER A 154 -44.36 -9.35 21.67
CA SER A 154 -43.39 -9.54 20.58
C SER A 154 -41.95 -9.62 21.12
N GLN A 155 -41.52 -8.68 21.96
CA GLN A 155 -40.18 -8.73 22.56
C GLN A 155 -39.98 -9.94 23.47
N GLN A 156 -41.02 -10.40 24.17
CA GLN A 156 -40.93 -11.62 24.98
C GLN A 156 -40.70 -12.85 24.11
N ASN A 157 -41.42 -12.97 22.99
CA ASN A 157 -41.22 -14.06 22.01
C ASN A 157 -39.82 -14.00 21.38
N LEU A 158 -39.33 -12.79 21.04
CA LEU A 158 -37.98 -12.60 20.53
C LEU A 158 -36.92 -12.96 21.57
N LYS A 159 -37.13 -12.56 22.82
CA LYS A 159 -36.25 -12.91 23.94
C LYS A 159 -36.13 -14.42 24.10
N GLN A 160 -37.25 -15.13 24.10
CA GLN A 160 -37.26 -16.59 24.16
C GLN A 160 -36.54 -17.22 22.96
N ALA A 161 -36.74 -16.69 21.75
CA ALA A 161 -36.05 -17.16 20.55
C ALA A 161 -34.53 -16.99 20.69
N LEU A 162 -34.05 -15.79 21.07
CA LEU A 162 -32.62 -15.50 21.25
C LEU A 162 -31.98 -16.33 22.38
N GLN A 163 -32.70 -16.54 23.48
CA GLN A 163 -32.26 -17.41 24.58
C GLN A 163 -32.12 -18.87 24.13
N SER A 164 -33.11 -19.37 23.40
CA SER A 164 -33.09 -20.75 22.88
C SER A 164 -32.00 -21.00 21.82
N LEU A 165 -31.48 -19.93 21.22
CA LEU A 165 -30.37 -19.95 20.27
C LEU A 165 -29.02 -19.66 20.94
N GLY A 166 -29.02 -19.33 22.24
CA GLY A 166 -27.83 -19.08 23.05
C GLY A 166 -27.18 -17.72 22.81
N TYR A 167 -27.90 -16.74 22.24
CA TYR A 167 -27.37 -15.39 22.04
C TYR A 167 -27.35 -14.57 23.33
N ILE A 168 -28.40 -14.73 24.16
CA ILE A 168 -28.56 -14.01 25.44
C ILE A 168 -28.93 -14.98 26.57
N ASP A 169 -28.59 -14.63 27.80
CA ASP A 169 -29.01 -15.37 29.00
C ASP A 169 -30.36 -14.86 29.58
N ASN A 170 -30.71 -15.33 30.78
CA ASN A 170 -31.93 -14.90 31.49
C ASN A 170 -31.90 -13.43 31.93
N ASN A 171 -30.70 -12.90 32.18
CA ASN A 171 -30.43 -11.54 32.62
C ASN A 171 -30.13 -10.58 31.46
N ASN A 172 -30.40 -10.99 30.21
CA ASN A 172 -30.10 -10.25 28.98
C ASN A 172 -28.60 -10.04 28.71
N LYS A 173 -27.71 -10.79 29.36
CA LYS A 173 -26.29 -10.76 29.04
C LYS A 173 -26.05 -11.42 27.69
N ILE A 174 -25.31 -10.76 26.82
CA ILE A 174 -24.92 -11.27 25.50
C ILE A 174 -23.82 -12.31 25.68
N LEU A 175 -24.08 -13.53 25.20
CA LEU A 175 -23.15 -14.65 25.24
C LEU A 175 -22.43 -14.85 23.91
N LYS A 176 -23.10 -14.48 22.81
CA LYS A 176 -22.61 -14.63 21.44
C LYS A 176 -23.14 -13.48 20.60
N TYR A 177 -22.36 -13.05 19.61
CA TYR A 177 -22.79 -12.14 18.55
C TYR A 177 -22.73 -12.85 17.18
N PRO A 178 -23.60 -12.46 16.23
CA PRO A 178 -23.53 -12.95 14.85
C PRO A 178 -22.44 -12.20 14.06
N SER A 179 -21.71 -12.86 13.13
CA SER A 179 -20.64 -12.18 12.39
C SER A 179 -21.15 -11.27 11.27
N GLU A 180 -20.23 -10.52 10.67
CA GLU A 180 -20.47 -9.44 9.70
C GLU A 180 -20.88 -9.91 8.30
N SER A 181 -20.66 -11.19 7.97
CA SER A 181 -20.93 -11.68 6.62
C SER A 181 -22.43 -11.66 6.30
N PHE A 182 -22.75 -11.35 5.05
CA PHE A 182 -24.13 -11.32 4.58
C PHE A 182 -24.78 -12.72 4.68
N GLU A 183 -24.02 -13.79 4.44
CA GLU A 183 -24.51 -15.16 4.60
C GLU A 183 -24.86 -15.48 6.05
N GLU A 184 -24.05 -15.06 7.01
CA GLU A 184 -24.36 -15.27 8.43
C GLU A 184 -25.55 -14.43 8.90
N PHE A 185 -25.75 -13.23 8.36
CA PHE A 185 -26.97 -12.46 8.63
C PHE A 185 -28.22 -13.21 8.13
N ILE A 186 -28.17 -13.79 6.92
CA ILE A 186 -29.27 -14.59 6.38
C ILE A 186 -29.53 -15.81 7.27
N GLU A 187 -28.47 -16.48 7.72
CA GLU A 187 -28.58 -17.65 8.58
C GLU A 187 -29.15 -17.30 9.95
N PHE A 188 -28.64 -16.24 10.59
CA PHE A 188 -29.19 -15.68 11.83
C PHE A 188 -30.68 -15.38 11.67
N ARG A 189 -31.04 -14.66 10.60
CA ARG A 189 -32.44 -14.31 10.31
C ARG A 189 -33.30 -15.56 10.18
N ARG A 190 -32.84 -16.57 9.45
CA ARG A 190 -33.57 -17.84 9.27
C ARG A 190 -33.81 -18.54 10.60
N GLN A 191 -32.77 -18.64 11.44
CA GLN A 191 -32.85 -19.29 12.75
C GLN A 191 -33.80 -18.56 13.70
N VAL A 192 -33.70 -17.23 13.78
CA VAL A 192 -34.56 -16.42 14.64
C VAL A 192 -36.00 -16.44 14.14
N TYR A 193 -36.24 -16.24 12.84
CA TYR A 193 -37.58 -16.22 12.26
C TYR A 193 -38.36 -17.51 12.51
N ASN A 194 -37.70 -18.66 12.37
CA ASN A 194 -38.32 -19.97 12.62
C ASN A 194 -38.83 -20.13 14.07
N LYS A 195 -38.18 -19.48 15.03
CA LYS A 195 -38.55 -19.55 16.45
C LYS A 195 -39.43 -18.39 16.91
N PHE A 196 -39.39 -17.27 16.19
CA PHE A 196 -40.07 -16.04 16.58
C PHE A 196 -41.54 -16.02 16.12
N SER A 197 -41.88 -16.76 15.06
CA SER A 197 -43.24 -17.09 14.56
C SER A 197 -44.20 -15.93 14.19
N GLN A 198 -44.02 -14.70 14.71
CA GLN A 198 -44.87 -13.51 14.44
C GLN A 198 -44.09 -12.18 14.31
N GLY A 199 -42.75 -12.23 14.27
CA GLY A 199 -41.93 -11.03 14.25
C GLY A 199 -41.73 -10.35 12.90
N THR A 200 -41.49 -9.04 12.93
CA THR A 200 -41.18 -8.28 11.71
C THR A 200 -39.69 -8.39 11.33
N TRP A 201 -39.38 -8.10 10.07
CA TRP A 201 -37.98 -8.02 9.61
C TRP A 201 -37.17 -6.98 10.41
N TYR A 202 -37.78 -5.86 10.79
CA TYR A 202 -37.15 -4.80 11.56
C TYR A 202 -36.75 -5.28 12.96
N ASP A 203 -37.60 -6.05 13.64
CA ASP A 203 -37.30 -6.57 14.99
C ASP A 203 -36.07 -7.49 14.98
N ILE A 204 -35.97 -8.36 13.96
CA ILE A 204 -34.83 -9.26 13.79
C ILE A 204 -33.57 -8.47 13.42
N ARG A 205 -33.70 -7.47 12.55
CA ARG A 205 -32.57 -6.62 12.14
C ARG A 205 -32.03 -5.79 13.30
N ASN A 206 -32.90 -5.19 14.10
CA ASN A 206 -32.51 -4.41 15.26
C ASN A 206 -31.89 -5.28 16.35
N ALA A 207 -32.42 -6.48 16.57
CA ALA A 207 -31.78 -7.44 17.48
C ALA A 207 -30.39 -7.84 16.98
N TYR A 208 -30.22 -8.09 15.67
CA TYR A 208 -28.91 -8.36 15.08
C TYR A 208 -27.92 -7.20 15.31
N ASP A 209 -28.36 -5.96 15.07
CA ASP A 209 -27.52 -4.78 15.23
C ASP A 209 -27.15 -4.53 16.71
N ILE A 210 -28.10 -4.66 17.65
CA ILE A 210 -27.82 -4.51 19.11
C ILE A 210 -26.89 -5.61 19.62
N LEU A 211 -27.10 -6.87 19.23
CA LEU A 211 -26.21 -7.98 19.64
C LEU A 211 -24.75 -7.73 19.23
N ARG A 212 -24.54 -7.02 18.12
CA ARG A 212 -23.20 -6.68 17.62
C ARG A 212 -22.67 -5.41 18.28
N ASP A 213 -23.47 -4.36 18.30
CA ASP A 213 -23.07 -3.06 18.85
C ASP A 213 -22.74 -3.18 20.35
N GLN A 214 -23.48 -3.97 21.12
CA GLN A 214 -23.26 -4.15 22.56
C GLN A 214 -22.27 -5.25 22.94
N SER A 215 -21.67 -5.96 21.97
CA SER A 215 -20.71 -7.03 22.26
C SER A 215 -19.29 -6.50 22.53
N THR A 216 -18.78 -6.75 23.73
CA THR A 216 -17.40 -6.38 24.13
C THR A 216 -16.35 -7.18 23.35
N GLN A 217 -16.66 -8.43 23.01
CA GLN A 217 -15.79 -9.27 22.19
C GLN A 217 -15.62 -8.67 20.79
N LEU A 218 -16.71 -8.24 20.14
CA LEU A 218 -16.64 -7.60 18.83
C LEU A 218 -15.94 -6.24 18.90
N LYS A 219 -16.20 -5.44 19.95
CA LYS A 219 -15.48 -4.19 20.23
C LYS A 219 -13.97 -4.41 20.29
N SER A 220 -13.51 -5.42 21.04
CA SER A 220 -12.08 -5.76 21.15
C SER A 220 -11.48 -6.15 19.79
N GLN A 221 -12.20 -6.93 18.98
CA GLN A 221 -11.74 -7.27 17.63
C GLN A 221 -11.64 -6.05 16.71
N ARG A 222 -12.64 -5.16 16.73
CA ARG A 222 -12.63 -3.92 15.96
C ARG A 222 -11.48 -3.00 16.37
N GLN A 223 -11.25 -2.85 17.66
CA GLN A 223 -10.12 -2.07 18.20
C GLN A 223 -8.78 -2.64 17.70
N GLN A 224 -8.54 -3.95 17.82
CA GLN A 224 -7.31 -4.57 17.33
C GLN A 224 -7.07 -4.32 15.83
N LYS A 225 -8.12 -4.44 15.01
CA LYS A 225 -8.02 -4.16 13.58
C LYS A 225 -7.71 -2.68 13.31
N LEU A 226 -8.31 -1.76 14.06
CA LEU A 226 -8.02 -0.33 13.96
C LEU A 226 -6.58 -0.01 14.36
N ASP A 227 -6.09 -0.57 15.45
CA ASP A 227 -4.71 -0.37 15.92
C ASP A 227 -3.70 -0.83 14.85
N LEU A 228 -3.97 -1.98 14.22
CA LEU A 228 -3.17 -2.46 13.09
C LEU A 228 -3.21 -1.49 11.91
N LEU A 229 -4.39 -0.99 11.55
CA LEU A 229 -4.57 -0.05 10.46
C LEU A 229 -3.85 1.29 10.73
N TYR A 230 -3.93 1.82 11.94
CA TYR A 230 -3.17 3.00 12.35
C TYR A 230 -1.67 2.76 12.27
N SER A 231 -1.19 1.57 12.67
CA SER A 231 0.23 1.24 12.53
C SER A 231 0.69 1.16 11.06
N ILE A 232 -0.21 0.92 10.11
CA ILE A 232 0.06 1.01 8.67
C ILE A 232 0.06 2.48 8.21
N ASP A 233 -0.87 3.30 8.71
CA ASP A 233 -0.98 4.74 8.41
C ASP A 233 0.25 5.53 8.93
N GLU A 234 0.90 5.05 10.00
CA GLU A 234 2.13 5.61 10.57
C GLU A 234 3.39 5.37 9.72
N PHE A 235 3.33 4.49 8.70
CA PHE A 235 4.48 4.28 7.81
C PHE A 235 4.86 5.58 7.11
N LYS A 236 6.16 5.90 7.15
CA LYS A 236 6.72 7.04 6.44
C LYS A 236 6.98 6.68 4.99
N PHE A 237 6.38 7.43 4.09
CA PHE A 237 6.57 7.29 2.65
C PHE A 237 7.29 8.52 2.09
N PHE A 238 8.20 8.30 1.14
CA PHE A 238 8.59 9.34 0.19
C PHE A 238 7.72 9.19 -1.06
N ASP A 239 6.86 10.17 -1.32
CA ASP A 239 5.95 10.16 -2.47
C ASP A 239 6.62 10.75 -3.70
N ILE A 240 6.67 9.96 -4.79
CA ILE A 240 7.01 10.44 -6.12
C ILE A 240 5.73 10.40 -6.94
N LEU A 241 5.34 11.55 -7.48
CA LEU A 241 4.20 11.69 -8.39
C LEU A 241 4.74 11.76 -9.82
N ASP A 242 4.48 10.73 -10.63
CA ASP A 242 4.85 10.72 -12.05
C ASP A 242 3.58 10.81 -12.90
N GLU A 243 3.49 11.86 -13.71
CA GLU A 243 2.35 12.14 -14.59
C GLU A 243 0.98 12.09 -13.87
N SER A 244 0.96 12.41 -12.57
CA SER A 244 -0.24 12.32 -11.74
C SER A 244 -0.82 13.71 -11.49
N ASP A 245 -1.90 14.02 -12.21
CA ASP A 245 -2.78 15.16 -11.92
C ASP A 245 -3.74 14.88 -10.75
N GLU A 246 -3.61 13.73 -10.09
CA GLU A 246 -4.58 13.26 -9.10
C GLU A 246 -4.31 13.86 -7.71
N ILE A 247 -5.40 14.35 -7.11
CA ILE A 247 -5.41 14.84 -5.74
C ILE A 247 -5.21 13.64 -4.80
N LEU A 248 -4.09 13.57 -4.08
CA LEU A 248 -3.84 12.48 -3.12
C LEU A 248 -4.63 12.64 -1.79
N ARG A 249 -5.19 13.82 -1.51
CA ARG A 249 -5.96 14.12 -0.28
C ARG A 249 -7.15 15.04 -0.54
N HIS A 250 -8.35 14.66 -0.07
CA HIS A 250 -9.52 15.54 -0.18
C HIS A 250 -9.24 16.90 0.51
N GLY A 251 -9.56 18.00 -0.18
CA GLY A 251 -9.44 19.35 0.39
C GLY A 251 -8.01 19.88 0.58
N LYS A 252 -6.97 19.14 0.17
CA LYS A 252 -5.59 19.64 0.16
C LYS A 252 -4.94 19.33 -1.17
N GLU A 253 -4.53 20.42 -1.82
CA GLU A 253 -3.58 20.50 -2.93
C GLU A 253 -4.16 20.23 -4.32
N LEU A 254 -4.41 21.32 -5.04
CA LEU A 254 -4.07 21.34 -6.46
C LEU A 254 -2.57 21.61 -6.56
N ASN A 255 -1.84 20.70 -7.22
CA ASN A 255 -0.44 20.93 -7.57
C ASN A 255 -0.38 21.91 -8.74
N TYR A 256 -0.26 23.19 -8.42
CA TYR A 256 0.11 24.21 -9.39
C TYR A 256 1.58 24.55 -9.26
N THR A 257 2.30 24.54 -10.38
CA THR A 257 3.64 25.10 -10.46
C THR A 257 3.56 26.63 -10.36
N LEU A 258 3.65 27.15 -9.14
CA LEU A 258 3.78 28.58 -8.89
C LEU A 258 5.25 28.95 -8.78
N GLY A 259 5.80 29.59 -9.80
CA GLY A 259 7.18 30.08 -9.78
C GLY A 259 7.78 30.21 -11.17
N LEU A 260 8.97 30.81 -11.23
CA LEU A 260 9.78 30.83 -12.44
C LEU A 260 10.33 29.43 -12.69
N SER A 261 10.22 28.96 -13.94
CA SER A 261 10.86 27.72 -14.37
C SER A 261 12.35 27.80 -14.06
N LYS A 262 12.82 26.90 -13.19
CA LYS A 262 14.23 26.70 -12.93
C LYS A 262 14.66 25.50 -13.74
N THR A 263 15.80 25.62 -14.43
CA THR A 263 16.46 24.46 -14.99
C THR A 263 16.75 23.49 -13.85
N LEU A 264 16.20 22.28 -13.94
CA LEU A 264 16.61 21.17 -13.08
C LEU A 264 18.16 21.09 -13.12
N ASP A 265 18.82 20.85 -11.99
CA ASP A 265 20.29 20.76 -11.93
C ASP A 265 20.82 19.69 -12.91
N GLY A 266 21.93 19.97 -13.56
CA GLY A 266 22.61 19.03 -14.46
C GLY A 266 22.14 19.02 -15.93
N GLY A 267 21.31 19.95 -16.40
CA GLY A 267 21.08 20.23 -17.84
C GLY A 267 21.06 19.02 -18.79
N GLN A 268 21.89 19.05 -19.85
CA GLN A 268 22.13 17.94 -20.79
C GLN A 268 22.90 16.78 -20.14
N ILE A 269 23.72 17.08 -19.13
CA ILE A 269 24.57 16.14 -18.39
C ILE A 269 23.76 14.98 -17.78
N ARG A 270 22.46 15.18 -17.48
CA ARG A 270 21.56 14.14 -16.97
C ARG A 270 21.41 12.91 -17.86
N TRP A 271 21.43 13.08 -19.18
CA TRP A 271 21.34 11.99 -20.14
C TRP A 271 22.73 11.59 -20.64
N GLU A 272 23.64 12.56 -20.69
CA GLU A 272 25.03 12.32 -21.05
C GLU A 272 25.73 11.43 -20.02
N ILE A 273 25.52 11.60 -18.71
CA ILE A 273 26.19 10.77 -17.70
C ILE A 273 25.82 9.29 -17.85
N PRO A 274 24.53 8.88 -17.90
CA PRO A 274 24.17 7.49 -18.18
C PRO A 274 24.71 7.02 -19.53
N PHE A 275 24.65 7.85 -20.57
CA PHE A 275 25.20 7.49 -21.89
C PHE A 275 26.72 7.29 -21.88
N LEU A 276 27.45 8.18 -21.21
CA LEU A 276 28.90 8.11 -21.01
C LEU A 276 29.28 6.92 -20.16
N LEU A 277 28.51 6.63 -19.11
CA LEU A 277 28.63 5.41 -18.32
C LEU A 277 28.51 4.17 -19.22
N PHE A 278 27.47 4.08 -20.03
CA PHE A 278 27.30 2.98 -20.98
C PHE A 278 28.44 2.92 -22.00
N LYS A 279 28.90 4.06 -22.51
CA LYS A 279 30.02 4.13 -23.46
C LYS A 279 31.33 3.64 -22.82
N ILE A 280 31.63 4.06 -21.59
CA ILE A 280 32.81 3.58 -20.84
C ILE A 280 32.70 2.06 -20.64
N ILE A 281 31.55 1.59 -20.17
CA ILE A 281 31.36 0.17 -19.83
C ILE A 281 31.40 -0.72 -21.08
N LEU A 282 30.79 -0.30 -22.19
CA LEU A 282 30.58 -1.14 -23.38
C LEU A 282 31.63 -0.94 -24.47
N THR A 283 32.28 0.21 -24.54
CA THR A 283 33.19 0.56 -25.66
C THR A 283 34.65 0.64 -25.24
N GLU A 284 34.95 0.80 -23.95
CA GLU A 284 36.33 0.97 -23.51
C GLU A 284 37.03 -0.37 -23.23
N ASN A 285 38.01 -0.70 -24.07
CA ASN A 285 38.77 -1.95 -23.97
C ASN A 285 39.48 -2.13 -22.63
N LYS A 286 40.04 -1.06 -22.03
CA LYS A 286 40.72 -1.16 -20.74
C LYS A 286 39.76 -1.53 -19.61
N PHE A 287 38.53 -1.04 -19.67
CA PHE A 287 37.51 -1.34 -18.68
C PHE A 287 37.01 -2.78 -18.84
N SER A 288 36.73 -3.21 -20.09
CA SER A 288 36.33 -4.59 -20.37
C SER A 288 37.43 -5.61 -20.01
N GLU A 289 38.71 -5.29 -20.26
CA GLU A 289 39.86 -6.10 -19.83
C GLU A 289 39.95 -6.22 -18.31
N SER A 290 39.70 -5.13 -17.58
CA SER A 290 39.67 -5.14 -16.11
C SER A 290 38.53 -6.04 -15.59
N LEU A 291 37.32 -5.90 -16.16
CA LEU A 291 36.20 -6.78 -15.82
C LEU A 291 36.46 -8.25 -16.16
N LYS A 292 37.11 -8.56 -17.29
CA LYS A 292 37.53 -9.92 -17.65
C LYS A 292 38.48 -10.49 -16.60
N LYS A 293 39.46 -9.71 -16.14
CA LYS A 293 40.41 -10.13 -15.10
C LYS A 293 39.69 -10.44 -13.80
N PHE A 294 38.81 -9.55 -13.34
CA PHE A 294 38.05 -9.75 -12.11
C PHE A 294 37.06 -10.91 -12.19
N SER A 295 36.54 -11.21 -13.39
CA SER A 295 35.66 -12.37 -13.60
C SER A 295 36.39 -13.72 -13.53
N GLN A 296 37.73 -13.72 -13.57
CA GLN A 296 38.56 -14.92 -13.49
C GLN A 296 39.18 -15.14 -12.09
N GLU A 297 38.93 -14.24 -11.14
CA GLU A 297 39.39 -14.40 -9.77
C GLU A 297 38.60 -15.52 -9.06
N ASP A 298 39.26 -16.27 -8.17
CA ASP A 298 38.68 -17.42 -7.46
C ASP A 298 37.40 -17.07 -6.69
N ASP A 299 37.29 -15.82 -6.23
CA ASP A 299 36.17 -15.29 -5.45
C ASP A 299 35.05 -14.68 -6.32
N CYS A 300 35.24 -14.68 -7.65
CA CYS A 300 34.33 -14.21 -8.71
C CYS A 300 33.48 -12.98 -8.31
N PRO A 301 34.11 -11.83 -8.03
CA PRO A 301 33.39 -10.62 -7.64
C PRO A 301 32.47 -10.06 -8.74
N VAL A 302 32.73 -10.42 -10.01
CA VAL A 302 32.01 -9.93 -11.20
C VAL A 302 31.78 -11.07 -12.18
N VAL A 303 30.56 -11.21 -12.69
CA VAL A 303 30.28 -12.02 -13.88
C VAL A 303 30.35 -11.11 -15.10
N PHE A 304 31.30 -11.38 -15.99
CA PHE A 304 31.46 -10.62 -17.24
C PHE A 304 31.42 -11.53 -18.47
N GLN A 305 30.53 -11.25 -19.42
CA GLN A 305 30.50 -11.90 -20.73
C GLN A 305 30.33 -10.87 -21.83
N GLU A 306 31.35 -10.71 -22.67
CA GLU A 306 31.43 -9.65 -23.67
C GLU A 306 30.35 -9.77 -24.77
N ASN A 307 30.05 -11.00 -25.19
CA ASN A 307 29.08 -11.30 -26.25
C ASN A 307 27.94 -12.16 -25.70
N PHE A 308 27.22 -11.64 -24.70
CA PHE A 308 26.11 -12.38 -24.11
C PHE A 308 24.95 -12.51 -25.10
N ILE A 309 24.46 -13.76 -25.23
CA ILE A 309 23.28 -14.09 -26.03
C ILE A 309 22.28 -14.73 -25.06
N PRO A 310 21.12 -14.09 -24.79
CA PRO A 310 20.08 -14.64 -23.95
C PRO A 310 19.46 -15.88 -24.59
N VAL A 311 18.99 -16.81 -23.73
CA VAL A 311 18.40 -18.10 -24.13
C VAL A 311 17.17 -17.94 -25.03
N SER A 312 16.49 -16.79 -24.98
CA SER A 312 15.37 -16.47 -25.87
C SER A 312 15.75 -16.34 -27.35
N GLY A 313 17.04 -16.19 -27.67
CA GLY A 313 17.54 -15.96 -29.04
C GLY A 313 17.13 -14.59 -29.62
N ILE A 314 16.43 -13.76 -28.85
CA ILE A 314 16.00 -12.41 -29.24
C ILE A 314 16.92 -11.41 -28.56
N GLY A 315 17.70 -10.69 -29.37
CA GLY A 315 18.74 -9.77 -28.93
C GLY A 315 20.06 -10.50 -28.68
N GLY A 316 21.16 -9.98 -29.23
CA GLY A 316 22.50 -10.51 -29.05
C GLY A 316 23.53 -9.43 -29.33
N GLY A 317 24.71 -9.53 -28.71
CA GLY A 317 25.80 -8.57 -28.91
C GLY A 317 25.86 -7.43 -27.90
N SER A 318 25.33 -7.62 -26.69
CA SER A 318 25.58 -6.71 -25.56
C SER A 318 26.36 -7.44 -24.47
N SER A 319 27.28 -6.74 -23.83
CA SER A 319 28.08 -7.32 -22.75
C SER A 319 27.24 -7.48 -21.48
N LEU A 320 27.22 -8.69 -20.91
CA LEU A 320 26.66 -8.95 -19.60
C LEU A 320 27.71 -8.57 -18.55
N VAL A 321 27.38 -7.59 -17.72
CA VAL A 321 28.17 -7.21 -16.55
C VAL A 321 27.29 -7.35 -15.32
N ARG A 322 27.66 -8.22 -14.39
CA ARG A 322 26.94 -8.38 -13.11
C ARG A 322 27.93 -8.39 -11.96
N PHE A 323 27.87 -7.37 -11.12
CA PHE A 323 28.62 -7.35 -9.87
C PHE A 323 27.95 -8.29 -8.87
N VAL A 324 28.67 -9.33 -8.45
CA VAL A 324 28.22 -10.30 -7.44
C VAL A 324 28.43 -9.73 -6.04
N LYS A 325 29.53 -8.96 -5.86
CA LYS A 325 29.88 -8.32 -4.59
C LYS A 325 29.73 -6.81 -4.64
N TYR A 326 28.86 -6.27 -3.80
CA TYR A 326 28.62 -4.83 -3.72
C TYR A 326 29.85 -4.04 -3.24
N ASP A 327 30.56 -4.54 -2.23
CA ASP A 327 31.75 -3.88 -1.68
C ASP A 327 32.89 -3.78 -2.70
N PHE A 328 33.05 -4.81 -3.53
CA PHE A 328 34.03 -4.83 -4.62
C PHE A 328 33.74 -3.73 -5.64
N PHE A 329 32.48 -3.54 -6.02
CA PHE A 329 32.08 -2.47 -6.92
C PHE A 329 32.42 -1.09 -6.34
N LEU A 330 32.13 -0.86 -5.05
CA LEU A 330 32.40 0.42 -4.40
C LEU A 330 33.89 0.76 -4.33
N GLN A 331 34.76 -0.23 -4.08
CA GLN A 331 36.18 -0.02 -3.86
C GLN A 331 37.02 0.01 -5.15
N ASN A 332 36.72 -0.87 -6.11
CA ASN A 332 37.60 -1.10 -7.26
C ASN A 332 37.03 -0.55 -8.57
N ILE A 333 35.71 -0.43 -8.69
CA ILE A 333 35.05 -0.10 -9.95
C ILE A 333 34.55 1.33 -9.95
N LYS A 334 33.81 1.72 -8.90
CA LYS A 334 33.22 3.06 -8.78
C LYS A 334 34.25 4.19 -8.85
N PRO A 335 35.42 4.14 -8.18
CA PRO A 335 36.38 5.24 -8.24
C PRO A 335 36.94 5.45 -9.65
N ASP A 336 37.29 4.36 -10.33
CA ASP A 336 37.87 4.36 -11.69
C ASP A 336 36.86 4.89 -12.72
N LEU A 337 35.60 4.45 -12.59
CA LEU A 337 34.49 4.95 -13.39
C LEU A 337 34.21 6.44 -13.15
N CYS A 338 34.19 6.87 -11.89
CA CYS A 338 33.99 8.28 -11.54
C CYS A 338 35.13 9.15 -12.07
N GLN A 339 36.38 8.71 -11.93
CA GLN A 339 37.54 9.44 -12.43
C GLN A 339 37.44 9.65 -13.94
N LYS A 340 37.18 8.58 -14.70
CA LYS A 340 37.05 8.66 -16.17
C LYS A 340 35.86 9.50 -16.61
N LEU A 341 34.74 9.38 -15.92
CA LEU A 341 33.57 10.21 -16.21
C LEU A 341 33.90 11.69 -16.00
N CYS A 342 34.61 12.02 -14.92
CA CYS A 342 35.13 13.37 -14.68
C CYS A 342 36.10 13.83 -15.77
N GLU A 343 37.05 12.98 -16.20
CA GLU A 343 38.00 13.30 -17.29
C GLU A 343 37.28 13.63 -18.60
N ILE A 344 36.28 12.81 -19.00
CA ILE A 344 35.52 13.03 -20.23
C ILE A 344 34.66 14.30 -20.14
N LEU A 345 33.99 14.50 -19.00
CA LEU A 345 33.18 15.71 -18.80
C LEU A 345 34.07 16.96 -18.83
N LEU A 346 35.21 16.97 -18.13
CA LEU A 346 36.16 18.08 -18.13
C LEU A 346 36.69 18.40 -19.55
N ALA A 347 36.96 17.36 -20.36
CA ALA A 347 37.39 17.54 -21.75
C ALA A 347 36.28 18.10 -22.67
N SER A 348 35.02 18.02 -22.26
CA SER A 348 33.87 18.52 -23.03
C SER A 348 33.54 19.99 -22.73
N PHE A 349 34.14 20.56 -21.68
CA PHE A 349 33.95 21.96 -21.23
C PHE A 349 35.11 22.91 -21.60
N VAL A 350 36.09 22.44 -22.38
CA VAL A 350 37.18 23.24 -23.00
C VAL A 350 36.91 23.36 -24.49
#